data_AF-A0A930Q081-F1
#
_entry.id   AF-A0A930Q081-F1
#
_cell.length_a   1.000
_cell.length_b   1.000
_cell.length_c   1.000
_cell.angle_alpha   90.00
_cell.angle_beta   90.00
_cell.angle_gamma   90.00
#
_symmetry.space_group_name_H-M   'P 1'
#
loop_
_entity.id
_entity.type
_entity.pdbx_description
1 polymer ?
#
loop_
_entity_poly.entity_id
_entity_poly.type
_entity_poly.pdbx_seq_one_letter_code
_entity_poly.pdbx_strand_id
1 'polypeptide(L)'
;MAQKKKKDAKKDPNNAIIAQNKKARHNYNIVDTYEAGIVLLGTEVKSLRDGGASIVDGFCQVTDNELWLEGIHIAEYGYGTWTNHAARRRRKLLLHRSEINKLAQKLKETGYTVVPLKLYFSNGRAKVEIAL
;
A
#
# COMPACT_ATOMS: atom_id res chain seq x y z
N MET A 1 -7.77 33.59 14.00
CA MET A 1 -7.60 32.72 15.18
C MET A 1 -7.39 31.29 14.71
N ALA A 2 -6.25 30.71 15.10
CA ALA A 2 -5.72 29.46 14.56
C ALA A 2 -6.59 28.24 14.88
N GLN A 3 -6.84 27.40 13.87
CA GLN A 3 -7.48 26.11 14.05
C GLN A 3 -6.55 25.18 14.84
N LYS A 4 -7.01 24.71 16.00
CA LYS A 4 -6.32 23.75 16.88
C LYS A 4 -5.99 22.47 16.10
N LYS A 5 -4.69 22.19 15.89
CA LYS A 5 -4.19 20.85 15.54
C LYS A 5 -4.62 19.86 16.64
N LYS A 6 -5.45 18.89 16.29
CA LYS A 6 -5.77 17.75 17.18
C LYS A 6 -4.47 16.97 17.44
N LYS A 7 -4.12 16.81 18.72
CA LYS A 7 -3.01 15.98 19.18
C LYS A 7 -3.28 14.52 18.83
N ASP A 8 -2.37 13.92 18.07
CA ASP A 8 -2.45 12.53 17.63
C ASP A 8 -2.38 11.58 18.82
N ALA A 9 -3.41 10.74 18.95
CA ALA A 9 -3.45 9.63 19.88
C ALA A 9 -2.28 8.67 19.55
N LYS A 10 -1.50 8.33 20.57
CA LYS A 10 -0.35 7.42 20.51
C LYS A 10 -0.83 6.07 19.94
N LYS A 11 -0.64 5.87 18.63
CA LYS A 11 -1.06 4.68 17.91
C LYS A 11 -0.04 3.58 18.19
N ASP A 12 -0.49 2.42 18.67
CA ASP A 12 0.42 1.30 18.95
C ASP A 12 1.31 1.00 17.73
N PRO A 13 2.64 1.00 17.89
CA PRO A 13 3.58 0.89 16.76
C PRO A 13 3.49 -0.46 16.03
N ASN A 14 2.81 -1.44 16.64
CA ASN A 14 2.70 -2.80 16.13
C ASN A 14 1.42 -3.07 15.32
N ASN A 15 0.38 -2.24 15.42
CA ASN A 15 -0.88 -2.44 14.69
C ASN A 15 -1.49 -1.14 14.13
N ALA A 16 -0.62 -0.21 13.75
CA ALA A 16 -1.04 1.08 13.23
C ALA A 16 -1.47 1.00 11.76
N ILE A 17 -2.70 1.43 11.48
CA ILE A 17 -3.14 1.78 10.12
C ILE A 17 -2.38 3.03 9.69
N ILE A 18 -1.66 2.96 8.57
CA ILE A 18 -0.85 4.07 8.06
C ILE A 18 -1.67 4.89 7.06
N ALA A 19 -2.24 4.21 6.06
CA ALA A 19 -3.01 4.85 5.00
C ALA A 19 -4.24 4.00 4.63
N GLN A 20 -5.33 4.68 4.24
CA GLN A 20 -6.57 4.04 3.82
C GLN A 20 -7.11 4.74 2.58
N ASN A 21 -7.42 3.97 1.54
CA ASN A 21 -8.04 4.44 0.32
C ASN A 21 -9.56 4.45 0.48
N LYS A 22 -10.10 5.56 0.98
CA LYS A 22 -11.55 5.73 1.11
C LYS A 22 -12.22 5.80 -0.26
N LYS A 23 -11.56 6.38 -1.26
CA LYS A 23 -12.07 6.55 -2.63
C LYS A 23 -12.29 5.22 -3.32
N ALA A 24 -11.39 4.24 -3.12
CA ALA A 24 -11.55 2.90 -3.69
C ALA A 24 -12.89 2.24 -3.30
N ARG A 25 -13.33 2.41 -2.04
CA ARG A 25 -14.60 1.85 -1.55
C ARG A 25 -15.85 2.52 -2.12
N HIS A 26 -15.73 3.76 -2.61
CA HIS A 26 -16.84 4.50 -3.22
C HIS A 26 -16.92 4.27 -4.72
N ASN A 27 -15.76 4.11 -5.38
CA ASN A 27 -15.67 4.02 -6.83
C ASN A 27 -15.78 2.58 -7.35
N TYR A 28 -15.41 1.59 -6.55
CA TYR A 28 -15.38 0.19 -6.94
C TYR A 28 -16.27 -0.64 -6.02
N ASN A 29 -16.88 -1.68 -6.58
CA ASN A 29 -17.50 -2.72 -5.79
C ASN A 29 -16.43 -3.77 -5.45
N ILE A 30 -16.20 -4.02 -4.16
CA ILE A 30 -15.18 -4.97 -3.71
C ILE A 30 -15.78 -6.37 -3.79
N VAL A 31 -15.17 -7.24 -4.59
CA VAL A 31 -15.57 -8.63 -4.75
C VAL A 31 -14.82 -9.50 -3.74
N ASP A 32 -13.49 -9.42 -3.77
CA ASP A 32 -12.61 -10.21 -2.92
C ASP A 32 -11.51 -9.31 -2.32
N THR A 33 -11.06 -9.66 -1.12
CA THR A 33 -9.93 -8.98 -0.45
C THR A 33 -8.81 -9.96 -0.15
N TYR A 34 -7.58 -9.55 -0.45
CA TYR A 34 -6.37 -10.32 -0.18
C TYR A 34 -5.39 -9.50 0.65
N GLU A 35 -4.64 -10.17 1.52
CA GLU A 35 -3.54 -9.59 2.27
C GLU A 35 -2.22 -9.90 1.55
N ALA A 36 -1.41 -8.87 1.31
CA ALA A 36 -0.11 -9.02 0.67
C ALA A 36 0.99 -8.38 1.52
N GLY A 37 2.15 -9.03 1.56
CA GLY A 37 3.39 -8.41 2.04
C GLY A 37 3.95 -7.47 0.98
N ILE A 38 4.59 -6.37 1.38
CA ILE A 38 5.23 -5.43 0.45
C ILE A 38 6.74 -5.50 0.63
N VAL A 39 7.47 -5.57 -0.49
CA VAL A 39 8.93 -5.41 -0.48
C VAL A 39 9.26 -3.92 -0.40
N LEU A 40 9.79 -3.51 0.76
CA LEU A 40 10.16 -2.12 1.06
C LEU A 40 11.65 -2.00 1.36
N LEU A 41 12.19 -0.80 1.12
CA LEU A 41 13.51 -0.38 1.56
C LEU A 41 13.45 0.16 3.00
N GLY A 42 14.59 0.12 3.71
CA GLY A 42 14.66 0.60 5.10
C GLY A 42 14.27 2.07 5.26
N THR A 43 14.54 2.91 4.26
CA THR A 43 14.13 4.33 4.25
C THR A 43 12.61 4.48 4.10
N GLU A 44 11.96 3.62 3.31
CA GLU A 44 10.49 3.59 3.17
C GLU A 44 9.82 3.19 4.48
N VAL A 45 10.37 2.18 5.17
CA VAL A 45 9.83 1.75 6.48
C VAL A 45 9.88 2.89 7.49
N LYS A 46 10.94 3.71 7.48
CA LYS A 46 11.03 4.89 8.35
C LYS A 46 10.00 5.96 7.97
N SER A 47 9.88 6.31 6.70
CA SER A 47 8.85 7.25 6.22
C SER A 47 7.43 6.82 6.56
N LEU A 48 7.14 5.52 6.45
CA LEU A 48 5.83 4.96 6.82
C LEU A 48 5.55 5.06 8.32
N ARG A 49 6.58 4.95 9.17
CA ARG A 49 6.44 5.17 10.62
C ARG A 49 6.20 6.64 10.96
N ASP A 50 6.73 7.55 10.16
CA ASP A 50 6.46 8.99 10.27
C ASP A 50 5.08 9.38 9.67
N GLY A 51 4.35 8.43 9.08
CA GLY A 51 3.00 8.65 8.52
C GLY A 51 2.98 9.20 7.09
N GLY A 52 4.12 9.23 6.40
CA GLY A 52 4.25 9.77 5.05
C GLY A 52 3.84 8.78 3.94
N ALA A 53 2.55 8.44 3.81
CA ALA A 53 2.07 7.64 2.67
C ALA A 53 0.66 7.99 2.19
N SER A 54 0.50 7.92 0.86
CA SER A 54 -0.78 8.03 0.17
C SER A 54 -0.94 6.89 -0.83
N ILE A 55 -2.09 6.22 -0.75
CA ILE A 55 -2.44 5.04 -1.56
C ILE A 55 -3.61 5.29 -2.52
N VAL A 56 -4.03 6.55 -2.70
CA VAL A 56 -5.26 6.92 -3.42
C VAL A 56 -5.22 6.52 -4.89
N ASP A 57 -4.09 6.73 -5.56
CA ASP A 57 -3.91 6.46 -7.00
C ASP A 57 -3.18 5.14 -7.28
N GLY A 58 -3.06 4.28 -6.25
CA GLY A 58 -2.37 3.01 -6.38
C GLY A 58 -3.19 1.98 -7.17
N PHE A 59 -2.51 1.20 -8.00
CA PHE A 59 -3.09 0.04 -8.68
C PHE A 59 -2.08 -1.10 -8.71
N CYS A 60 -2.57 -2.34 -8.85
CA CYS A 60 -1.70 -3.49 -8.97
C CYS A 60 -1.69 -4.02 -10.41
N GLN A 61 -0.51 -4.39 -10.90
CA GLN A 61 -0.31 -5.01 -12.20
C GLN A 61 0.40 -6.35 -12.05
N VAL A 62 -0.02 -7.34 -12.82
CA VAL A 62 0.67 -8.62 -12.90
C VAL A 62 1.67 -8.56 -14.05
N THR A 63 2.95 -8.75 -13.75
CA THR A 63 4.06 -8.79 -14.72
C THR A 63 4.92 -10.00 -14.41
N ASP A 64 5.19 -10.84 -15.40
CA ASP A 64 6.05 -12.03 -15.27
C ASP A 64 5.66 -12.97 -14.11
N ASN A 65 4.35 -13.21 -13.91
CA ASN A 65 3.82 -14.00 -12.79
C ASN A 65 4.05 -13.41 -11.39
N GLU A 66 4.41 -12.14 -11.30
CA GLU A 66 4.58 -11.40 -10.06
C GLU A 66 3.57 -10.25 -9.99
N LEU A 67 3.10 -9.96 -8.79
CA LEU A 67 2.21 -8.82 -8.57
C LEU A 67 3.02 -7.60 -8.15
N TRP A 68 2.84 -6.52 -8.89
CA TRP A 68 3.50 -5.23 -8.65
C TRP A 68 2.47 -4.20 -8.25
N LEU A 69 2.85 -3.35 -7.30
CA LEU A 69 2.08 -2.24 -6.80
C LEU A 69 2.70 -0.94 -7.32
N GLU A 70 1.92 -0.20 -8.08
CA GLU A 70 2.31 1.04 -8.75
C GLU A 70 1.37 2.18 -8.35
N GLY A 71 1.75 3.43 -8.61
CA GLY A 71 0.95 4.61 -8.30
C GLY A 71 0.91 5.03 -6.82
N ILE A 72 1.45 4.22 -5.90
CA ILE A 72 1.56 4.60 -4.48
C ILE A 72 2.67 5.62 -4.26
N HIS A 73 2.32 6.66 -3.49
CA HIS A 73 3.24 7.71 -3.07
C HIS A 73 3.66 7.49 -1.60
N ILE A 74 4.92 7.13 -1.39
CA ILE A 74 5.56 7.14 -0.07
C ILE A 74 6.51 8.33 -0.04
N ALA A 75 6.38 9.20 0.96
CA ALA A 75 7.25 10.36 1.07
C ALA A 75 8.69 9.92 1.38
N GLU A 76 9.67 10.64 0.83
CA GLU A 76 11.07 10.39 1.14
C GLU A 76 11.37 10.64 2.61
N TYR A 77 12.37 9.95 3.14
CA TYR A 77 12.73 10.11 4.54
C TYR A 77 13.55 11.39 4.70
N GLY A 78 13.04 12.34 5.49
CA GLY A 78 13.64 13.69 5.63
C GLY A 78 15.05 13.70 6.23
N TYR A 79 15.45 12.64 6.95
CA TYR A 79 16.81 12.49 7.47
C TYR A 79 17.71 11.60 6.58
N GLY A 80 17.27 11.26 5.37
CA GLY A 80 18.07 10.57 4.36
C GLY A 80 18.72 11.57 3.40
N THR A 81 20.04 11.47 3.19
CA THR A 81 20.76 12.39 2.30
C THR A 81 20.85 11.85 0.86
N TRP A 82 21.59 10.76 0.65
CA TRP A 82 21.89 10.24 -0.70
C TRP A 82 21.22 8.91 -1.02
N THR A 83 20.87 8.11 -0.01
CA THR A 83 20.28 6.77 -0.16
C THR A 83 18.75 6.78 -0.12
N ASN A 84 18.14 7.91 -0.50
CA ASN A 84 16.69 8.03 -0.49
C ASN A 84 16.04 7.22 -1.63
N HIS A 85 14.81 6.78 -1.38
CA HIS A 85 14.02 6.02 -2.34
C HIS A 85 13.18 6.98 -3.19
N ALA A 86 12.89 6.61 -4.43
CA ALA A 86 11.94 7.36 -5.23
C ALA A 86 10.51 7.18 -4.68
N ALA A 87 9.78 8.29 -4.48
CA ALA A 87 8.46 8.28 -3.85
C ALA A 87 7.43 7.36 -4.54
N ARG A 88 7.44 7.35 -5.89
CA ARG A 88 6.53 6.57 -6.75
C ARG A 88 7.14 5.28 -7.32
N ARG A 89 8.16 4.73 -6.66
CA ARG A 89 8.78 3.45 -7.05
C ARG A 89 7.73 2.32 -7.13
N ARG A 90 7.83 1.47 -8.16
CA ARG A 90 7.09 0.19 -8.22
C ARG A 90 7.57 -0.78 -7.14
N ARG A 91 6.63 -1.40 -6.43
CA ARG A 91 6.92 -2.28 -5.28
C ARG A 91 6.36 -3.66 -5.53
N LYS A 92 7.16 -4.70 -5.29
CA LYS A 92 6.73 -6.08 -5.44
C LYS A 92 5.85 -6.49 -4.27
N LEU A 93 4.76 -7.19 -4.57
CA LEU A 93 3.87 -7.79 -3.60
C LEU A 93 4.16 -9.28 -3.42
N LEU A 94 4.09 -9.73 -2.18
CA LEU A 94 4.32 -11.10 -1.76
C LEU A 94 2.97 -11.73 -1.41
N LEU A 95 2.50 -12.61 -2.28
CA LEU A 95 1.29 -13.42 -2.14
C LEU A 95 1.60 -14.89 -2.48
N HIS A 96 0.69 -15.81 -2.18
CA HIS A 96 0.83 -17.18 -2.63
C HIS A 96 0.68 -17.29 -4.15
N ARG A 97 1.43 -18.23 -4.77
CA ARG A 97 1.40 -18.46 -6.23
C ARG A 97 -0.02 -18.71 -6.75
N SER A 98 -0.83 -19.44 -5.99
CA SER A 98 -2.22 -19.73 -6.31
C SER A 98 -3.11 -18.50 -6.33
N GLU A 99 -2.86 -17.53 -5.45
CA GLU A 99 -3.60 -16.25 -5.39
C GLU A 99 -3.23 -15.36 -6.57
N ILE A 100 -1.93 -15.28 -6.89
CA ILE A 100 -1.44 -14.52 -8.05
C ILE A 100 -2.05 -15.07 -9.34
N ASN A 101 -2.15 -16.39 -9.50
CA ASN A 101 -2.77 -17.00 -10.67
C ASN A 101 -4.27 -16.67 -10.79
N LYS A 102 -5.00 -16.69 -9.67
CA LYS A 102 -6.43 -16.30 -9.64
C LYS A 102 -6.61 -14.83 -10.00
N LEU A 103 -5.81 -13.94 -9.42
CA LEU A 103 -5.83 -12.51 -9.73
C LEU A 103 -5.46 -12.25 -11.19
N ALA A 104 -4.47 -12.96 -11.73
CA ALA A 104 -4.05 -12.83 -13.12
C ALA A 104 -5.13 -13.33 -14.11
N GLN A 105 -5.91 -14.35 -13.75
CA GLN A 105 -7.05 -14.78 -14.55
C GLN A 105 -8.16 -13.74 -14.55
N LYS A 106 -8.54 -13.25 -13.35
CA LYS A 106 -9.60 -12.22 -13.22
C LYS A 106 -9.21 -10.88 -13.84
N LEU A 107 -7.94 -10.48 -13.79
CA LEU A 107 -7.44 -9.27 -14.46
C LEU A 107 -7.47 -9.35 -15.99
N LYS A 108 -7.53 -10.55 -16.58
CA LYS A 108 -7.72 -10.72 -18.03
C LYS A 108 -9.19 -10.56 -18.44
N GLU A 109 -10.11 -10.78 -17.51
CA GLU A 109 -11.54 -10.52 -17.75
C GLU A 109 -11.77 -9.00 -17.79
N THR A 110 -12.63 -8.56 -18.70
CA THR A 110 -12.87 -7.14 -18.92
C THR A 110 -13.68 -6.56 -17.77
N GLY A 111 -13.17 -5.49 -17.14
CA GLY A 111 -13.90 -4.76 -16.09
C GLY A 111 -13.43 -5.00 -14.66
N TYR A 112 -12.47 -5.91 -14.42
CA TYR A 112 -11.84 -6.07 -13.12
C TYR A 112 -10.53 -5.30 -13.02
N THR A 113 -10.24 -4.78 -11.83
CA THR A 113 -8.98 -4.13 -11.53
C THR A 113 -8.58 -4.45 -10.10
N VAL A 114 -7.29 -4.46 -9.81
CA VAL A 114 -6.80 -4.72 -8.46
C VAL A 114 -6.33 -3.41 -7.85
N VAL A 115 -6.97 -3.01 -6.75
CA VAL A 115 -6.73 -1.73 -6.06
C VAL A 115 -6.30 -1.94 -4.60
N PRO A 116 -5.36 -1.13 -4.07
CA PRO A 116 -4.99 -1.15 -2.67
C PRO A 116 -6.06 -0.44 -1.81
N LEU A 117 -6.52 -1.11 -0.77
CA LEU A 117 -7.50 -0.57 0.18
C LEU A 117 -6.83 0.06 1.40
N LYS A 118 -5.92 -0.66 2.05
CA LYS A 118 -5.31 -0.23 3.31
C LYS A 118 -3.86 -0.64 3.36
N LEU A 119 -3.04 0.21 3.95
CA LEU A 119 -1.64 -0.06 4.26
C LEU A 119 -1.45 0.07 5.77
N TYR A 120 -0.96 -0.98 6.41
CA TYR A 120 -0.89 -1.07 7.86
C TYR A 120 0.34 -1.86 8.32
N PHE A 121 0.78 -1.62 9.57
CA PHE A 121 1.78 -2.45 10.21
C PHE A 121 1.12 -3.60 10.95
N SER A 122 1.71 -4.79 10.85
CA SER A 122 1.33 -5.96 11.64
C SER A 122 2.60 -6.69 12.06
N ASN A 123 2.78 -6.85 13.38
CA ASN A 123 3.97 -7.49 13.97
C ASN A 123 5.29 -6.91 13.42
N GLY A 124 5.36 -5.58 13.31
CA GLY A 124 6.52 -4.86 12.80
C GLY A 124 6.75 -4.92 11.29
N ARG A 125 5.92 -5.63 10.52
CA ARG A 125 5.99 -5.70 9.04
C ARG A 125 4.87 -4.88 8.39
N ALA A 126 5.18 -4.20 7.30
CA ALA A 126 4.19 -3.50 6.51
C ALA A 126 3.42 -4.50 5.63
N LYS A 127 2.09 -4.44 5.69
CA LYS A 127 1.18 -5.21 4.87
C LYS A 127 0.25 -4.27 4.10
N VAL A 128 -0.19 -4.72 2.94
CA VAL A 128 -1.24 -4.06 2.15
C VAL A 128 -2.42 -5.01 1.98
N GLU A 129 -3.60 -4.47 2.15
CA GLU A 129 -4.85 -5.12 1.78
C GLU A 129 -5.20 -4.68 0.36
N ILE A 130 -5.26 -5.62 -0.57
CA ILE A 130 -5.67 -5.40 -1.95
C ILE A 130 -7.07 -5.95 -2.16
N ALA A 131 -7.83 -5.30 -3.02
CA ALA A 131 -9.15 -5.75 -3.44
C ALA A 131 -9.20 -5.92 -4.94
N LEU A 132 -10.05 -6.86 -5.35
CA LEU A 132 -10.54 -6.99 -6.71
C LEU A 132 -11.94 -6.38 -6.82
#